data_AF-A0A1E7FL10-F1
#
_entry.id   AF-A0A1E7FL10-F1
#
_cell.length_a   1.000
_cell.length_b   1.000
_cell.length_c   1.000
_cell.angle_alpha   90.00
_cell.angle_beta   90.00
_cell.angle_gamma   90.00
#
_symmetry.space_group_name_H-M   'P 1'
#
loop_
_entity.id
_entity.type
_entity.pdbx_description
1 polymer ?
#
loop_
_entity_poly.entity_id
_entity_poly.type
_entity_poly.pdbx_seq_one_letter_code
_entity_poly.pdbx_strand_id
1 'polypeptide(L)'
;MQNVAINVSYTHSKTTTTASTINQPQQIANWLKNHVAFGAGDWLTMSEDLLDNNNDGATTKQQQQQPIKPSAVPKNGLYDYILASETTYSESAAKETAELLSRHLKPGTGIAYISTKRYYFGVGGGTRCLCDALHKNTTHKFHIETLEVYDNGAGNIRELLLVKSLS
;
A
#
# COMPACT_ATOMS: atom_id res chain seq x y z
N MET A 1 -6.06 22.30 9.00
CA MET A 1 -6.09 20.86 8.70
C MET A 1 -6.73 20.16 9.89
N GLN A 2 -7.81 19.40 9.69
CA GLN A 2 -8.43 18.60 10.75
C GLN A 2 -7.55 17.38 11.03
N ASN A 3 -7.23 17.13 12.30
CA ASN A 3 -6.56 15.92 12.73
C ASN A 3 -7.48 14.72 12.46
N VAL A 4 -7.09 13.84 11.55
CA VAL A 4 -7.79 12.57 11.33
C VAL A 4 -7.37 11.62 12.45
N ALA A 5 -8.27 11.37 13.40
CA ALA A 5 -8.08 10.37 14.43
C ALA A 5 -8.31 8.97 13.84
N ILE A 6 -7.26 8.17 13.72
CA ILE A 6 -7.39 6.75 13.36
C ILE A 6 -7.71 5.98 14.65
N ASN A 7 -8.98 5.63 14.84
CA ASN A 7 -9.41 4.74 15.91
C ASN A 7 -9.14 3.29 15.48
N VAL A 8 -8.09 2.68 16.03
CA VAL A 8 -7.82 1.24 15.86
C VAL A 8 -8.46 0.52 17.05
N SER A 9 -9.59 -0.16 16.82
CA SER A 9 -10.19 -1.06 17.80
C SER A 9 -9.63 -2.47 17.63
N TYR A 10 -9.11 -3.04 18.71
CA TYR A 10 -8.56 -4.39 18.75
C TYR A 10 -9.55 -5.32 19.45
N THR A 11 -10.01 -6.37 18.77
CA THR A 11 -10.84 -7.43 19.35
C THR A 11 -9.99 -8.68 19.52
N HIS A 12 -9.62 -9.02 20.75
CA HIS A 12 -8.79 -10.20 21.03
C HIS A 12 -9.63 -11.47 20.98
N SER A 13 -9.43 -12.30 19.95
CA SER A 13 -9.74 -13.73 20.03
C SER A 13 -8.61 -14.41 20.81
N LYS A 14 -8.96 -15.11 21.89
CA LYS A 14 -8.04 -15.71 22.86
C LYS A 14 -7.13 -16.75 22.20
N THR A 15 -5.86 -16.40 21.99
CA THR A 15 -4.78 -17.39 21.90
C THR A 15 -3.54 -16.86 22.59
N THR A 16 -3.15 -17.51 23.68
CA THR A 16 -2.04 -17.15 24.55
C THR A 16 -0.71 -17.35 23.84
N THR A 17 -0.12 -16.26 23.36
CA THR A 17 1.32 -16.14 23.12
C THR A 17 1.82 -14.95 23.94
N THR A 18 2.89 -15.15 24.70
CA THR A 18 3.55 -14.17 25.57
C THR A 18 4.11 -13.00 24.76
N ALA A 19 3.24 -12.08 24.33
CA ALA A 19 3.59 -10.78 23.81
C ALA A 19 3.53 -9.79 24.98
N SER A 20 4.63 -9.09 25.25
CA SER A 20 4.68 -7.94 26.16
C SER A 20 3.57 -6.96 25.80
N THR A 21 2.52 -6.91 26.62
CA THR A 21 1.27 -6.23 26.29
C THR A 21 1.50 -4.73 26.18
N ILE A 22 1.35 -4.17 24.98
CA ILE A 22 1.38 -2.73 24.73
C ILE A 22 0.04 -2.14 25.24
N ASN A 23 -0.07 -1.92 26.55
CA ASN A 23 -1.32 -1.57 27.22
C ASN A 23 -1.54 -0.06 27.44
N GLN A 24 -0.73 0.80 26.83
CA GLN A 24 -0.94 2.25 26.91
C GLN A 24 -1.17 2.85 25.52
N PRO A 25 -2.27 3.58 25.27
CA PRO A 25 -2.58 4.23 24.00
C PRO A 25 -1.41 5.05 23.42
N GLN A 26 -0.61 5.67 24.29
CA GLN A 26 0.53 6.49 23.90
C GLN A 26 1.72 5.66 23.40
N GLN A 27 1.92 4.44 23.93
CA GLN A 27 2.92 3.50 23.44
C GLN A 27 2.52 2.95 22.06
N ILE A 28 1.25 2.61 21.86
CA ILE A 28 0.71 2.20 20.55
C ILE A 28 0.88 3.32 19.53
N ALA A 29 0.50 4.55 19.88
CA ALA A 29 0.63 5.69 18.98
C ALA A 29 2.09 5.95 18.58
N ASN A 30 3.02 5.86 19.52
CA ASN A 30 4.45 6.00 19.23
C ASN A 30 5.00 4.85 18.38
N TRP A 31 4.53 3.62 18.62
CA TRP A 31 4.89 2.48 17.78
C TRP A 31 4.39 2.70 16.34
N LEU A 32 3.12 3.05 16.14
CA LEU A 32 2.54 3.31 14.82
C LEU A 32 3.29 4.40 14.05
N LYS A 33 3.67 5.49 14.73
CA LYS A 33 4.45 6.58 14.12
C LYS A 33 5.78 6.13 13.51
N ASN A 34 6.35 5.03 14.01
CA ASN A 34 7.65 4.52 13.58
C ASN A 34 7.54 3.31 12.62
N HIS A 35 6.33 2.78 12.39
CA HIS A 35 6.11 1.57 11.59
C HIS A 35 5.09 1.75 10.47
N VAL A 36 4.44 2.92 10.38
CA VAL A 36 3.45 3.23 9.36
C VAL A 36 3.89 4.46 8.57
N ALA A 37 4.02 4.30 7.26
CA ALA A 37 4.20 5.39 6.33
C ALA A 37 2.87 5.71 5.65
N PHE A 38 2.59 7.00 5.49
CA PHE A 38 1.47 7.49 4.68
C PHE A 38 2.03 8.12 3.41
N GLY A 39 1.46 7.76 2.28
CA GLY A 39 1.84 8.25 0.95
C GLY A 39 0.63 8.79 0.21
N ALA A 40 0.84 9.86 -0.57
CA ALA A 40 -0.16 10.45 -1.45
C ALA A 40 0.55 11.17 -2.62
N GLY A 41 -0.17 11.40 -3.71
CA GLY A 41 0.37 12.04 -4.91
C GLY A 41 0.70 11.03 -6.01
N ASP A 42 1.73 11.32 -6.79
CA ASP A 42 2.18 10.48 -7.90
C ASP A 42 2.90 9.22 -7.38
N TRP A 43 2.37 8.04 -7.73
CA TRP A 43 2.82 6.78 -7.15
C TRP A 43 4.21 6.37 -7.65
N LEU A 44 4.55 6.72 -8.89
CA LEU A 44 5.85 6.38 -9.46
C LEU A 44 6.94 7.26 -8.83
N THR A 45 6.71 8.57 -8.73
CA THR A 45 7.60 9.51 -8.03
C THR A 45 7.82 9.07 -6.58
N MET A 46 6.74 8.71 -5.87
CA MET A 46 6.85 8.19 -4.51
C MET A 46 7.68 6.89 -4.45
N SER A 47 7.50 5.99 -5.42
CA SER A 47 8.30 4.77 -5.51
C SER A 47 9.78 5.07 -5.73
N GLU A 48 10.13 5.99 -6.63
CA GLU A 48 11.52 6.41 -6.84
C GLU A 48 12.12 7.01 -5.57
N ASP A 49 11.40 7.89 -4.89
CA ASP A 49 11.84 8.48 -3.61
C ASP A 49 12.09 7.39 -2.55
N LEU A 50 11.26 6.35 -2.49
CA LEU A 50 11.44 5.22 -1.58
C LEU A 50 12.66 4.38 -1.94
N LEU A 51 12.97 4.21 -3.23
CA LEU A 51 14.16 3.49 -3.68
C LEU A 51 15.44 4.29 -3.39
N ASP A 52 15.43 5.61 -3.61
CA ASP A 52 16.58 6.49 -3.35
C ASP A 52 16.96 6.51 -1.85
N ASN A 53 15.99 6.36 -0.95
CA ASN A 53 16.25 6.26 0.50
C ASN A 53 16.88 4.92 0.94
N ASN A 54 16.91 3.89 0.08
CA ASN A 54 17.58 2.62 0.37
C ASN A 54 19.07 2.64 0.07
N ASN A 55 19.52 3.58 -0.75
CA ASN A 55 20.91 3.74 -1.13
C ASN A 55 21.55 4.77 -0.20
N ASP A 56 22.25 4.32 0.85
CA ASP A 56 23.09 5.16 1.74
C ASP A 56 24.29 5.84 0.99
N GLY A 57 24.25 5.90 -0.35
CA GLY A 57 25.26 6.52 -1.21
C GLY A 57 24.87 7.95 -1.59
N ALA A 58 25.55 8.92 -0.98
CA ALA A 58 25.50 10.35 -1.27
C ALA A 58 25.22 10.69 -2.75
N THR A 59 24.04 11.24 -3.04
CA THR A 59 23.86 12.10 -4.21
C THR A 59 23.07 13.34 -3.82
N THR A 60 23.79 14.45 -3.73
CA THR A 60 23.29 15.80 -3.53
C THR A 60 22.37 16.20 -4.69
N LYS A 61 21.06 16.00 -4.58
CA LYS A 61 20.08 16.71 -5.41
C LYS A 61 19.58 17.94 -4.65
N GLN A 62 19.69 19.08 -5.33
CA GLN A 62 19.50 20.42 -4.78
C GLN A 62 18.07 20.63 -4.27
N GLN A 63 17.99 21.46 -3.24
CA GLN A 63 16.81 21.78 -2.45
C GLN A 63 15.67 22.34 -3.32
N GLN A 64 14.68 21.49 -3.61
CA GLN A 64 13.29 21.91 -3.81
C GLN A 64 12.49 21.26 -2.68
N GLN A 65 11.52 21.99 -2.13
CA GLN A 65 10.84 21.71 -0.85
C GLN A 65 10.61 20.21 -0.63
N GLN A 66 11.35 19.65 0.33
CA GLN A 66 11.34 18.22 0.63
C GLN A 66 9.91 17.79 0.97
N PRO A 67 9.29 16.86 0.21
CA PRO A 67 8.05 16.25 0.65
C PRO A 67 8.31 15.61 2.02
N ILE A 68 7.30 15.69 2.88
CA ILE A 68 7.36 15.29 4.29
C ILE A 68 7.92 13.87 4.38
N LYS A 69 9.19 13.71 4.80
CA LYS A 69 9.82 12.40 4.98
C LYS A 69 9.02 11.63 6.04
N PRO A 70 8.32 10.53 5.69
CA PRO A 70 7.67 9.73 6.71
C PRO A 70 8.77 9.10 7.56
N SER A 71 8.76 9.36 8.87
CA SER A 71 9.79 8.89 9.81
C SER A 71 9.89 7.36 9.93
N ALA A 72 9.00 6.63 9.25
CA ALA A 72 8.77 5.20 9.34
C ALA A 72 9.11 4.41 8.06
N VAL A 73 9.72 5.03 7.04
CA VAL A 73 10.09 4.29 5.82
C VAL A 73 11.16 3.24 6.15
N PRO A 74 10.92 1.95 5.86
CA PRO A 74 11.92 0.90 6.04
C PRO A 74 13.18 1.19 5.22
N LYS A 75 14.38 0.91 5.77
CA LYS A 75 15.67 1.15 5.09
C LYS A 75 15.86 0.38 3.78
N ASN A 76 15.09 -0.68 3.57
CA ASN A 76 15.08 -1.45 2.33
C ASN A 76 13.86 -1.13 1.46
N GLY A 77 13.01 -0.19 1.89
CA GLY A 77 11.81 0.24 1.19
C GLY A 77 10.77 -0.85 1.03
N LEU A 78 10.89 -1.97 1.74
CA LEU A 78 9.99 -3.11 1.67
C LEU A 78 9.01 -3.09 2.83
N TYR A 79 7.74 -3.31 2.50
CA TYR A 79 6.63 -3.31 3.45
C TYR A 79 6.03 -4.71 3.56
N ASP A 80 5.68 -5.10 4.80
CA ASP A 80 4.89 -6.32 5.04
C ASP A 80 3.43 -6.12 4.60
N TYR A 81 2.91 -4.89 4.73
CA TYR A 81 1.56 -4.53 4.31
C TYR A 81 1.54 -3.24 3.48
N ILE A 82 0.80 -3.25 2.37
CA ILE A 82 0.47 -2.05 1.60
C ILE A 82 -1.06 -1.93 1.51
N LEU A 83 -1.60 -0.77 1.90
CA LEU A 83 -3.03 -0.47 1.79
C LEU A 83 -3.22 0.61 0.73
N ALA A 84 -4.10 0.35 -0.25
CA ALA A 84 -4.40 1.32 -1.31
C ALA A 84 -5.90 1.39 -1.59
N SER A 85 -6.35 2.57 -1.99
CA SER A 85 -7.75 2.81 -2.34
C SER A 85 -7.85 3.72 -3.55
N GLU A 86 -8.64 3.32 -4.55
CA GLU A 86 -8.91 4.08 -5.78
C GLU A 86 -7.65 4.42 -6.61
N THR A 87 -6.60 3.60 -6.53
CA THR A 87 -5.31 3.86 -7.23
C THR A 87 -5.25 3.26 -8.62
N THR A 88 -6.30 2.59 -9.09
CA THR A 88 -6.32 1.86 -10.36
C THR A 88 -7.33 2.43 -11.36
N TYR A 89 -7.63 3.73 -11.27
CA TYR A 89 -8.71 4.37 -12.02
C TYR A 89 -8.50 4.40 -13.53
N SER A 90 -7.27 4.31 -14.03
CA SER A 90 -6.93 4.19 -15.45
C SER A 90 -5.97 3.02 -15.66
N GLU A 91 -5.75 2.63 -16.92
CA GLU A 91 -4.74 1.63 -17.25
C GLU A 91 -3.32 2.05 -16.81
N SER A 92 -2.97 3.34 -16.92
CA SER A 92 -1.66 3.85 -16.46
C SER A 92 -1.53 3.74 -14.95
N ALA A 93 -2.54 4.21 -14.21
CA ALA A 93 -2.54 4.17 -12.75
C ALA A 93 -2.50 2.72 -12.22
N ALA A 94 -3.16 1.79 -12.91
CA ALA A 94 -3.07 0.36 -12.61
C ALA A 94 -1.66 -0.20 -12.80
N LYS A 95 -0.94 0.21 -13.86
CA LYS A 95 0.46 -0.18 -14.10
C LYS A 95 1.40 0.41 -13.06
N GLU A 96 1.26 1.69 -12.74
CA GLU A 96 2.04 2.37 -11.70
C GLU A 96 1.82 1.73 -10.32
N THR A 97 0.57 1.38 -9.99
CA THR A 97 0.25 0.63 -8.76
C THR A 97 0.94 -0.74 -8.76
N ALA A 98 0.86 -1.49 -9.86
CA ALA A 98 1.50 -2.80 -9.97
C ALA A 98 3.02 -2.71 -9.83
N GLU A 99 3.64 -1.69 -10.43
CA GLU A 99 5.07 -1.43 -10.33
C GLU A 99 5.49 -1.07 -8.90
N LEU A 100 4.73 -0.21 -8.22
CA LEU A 100 4.96 0.11 -6.81
C LEU A 100 4.91 -1.16 -5.94
N LEU A 101 3.90 -2.01 -6.13
CA LEU A 101 3.80 -3.28 -5.42
C LEU A 101 4.99 -4.21 -5.74
N SER A 102 5.44 -4.26 -6.99
CA SER A 102 6.63 -5.02 -7.39
C SER A 102 7.90 -4.57 -6.69
N ARG A 103 8.06 -3.26 -6.47
CA ARG A 103 9.28 -2.69 -5.89
C ARG A 103 9.28 -2.71 -4.36
N HIS A 104 8.10 -2.57 -3.75
CA HIS A 104 7.99 -2.26 -2.31
C HIS A 104 7.22 -3.30 -1.50
N LEU A 105 6.52 -4.26 -2.11
CA LEU A 105 5.90 -5.34 -1.35
C LEU A 105 6.92 -6.44 -1.10
N LYS A 106 7.14 -6.79 0.17
CA LYS A 106 8.16 -7.76 0.57
C LYS A 106 7.97 -9.12 -0.14
N PRO A 107 8.98 -9.65 -0.85
CA PRO A 107 8.87 -10.93 -1.55
C PRO A 107 8.51 -12.09 -0.62
N GLY A 108 7.61 -12.96 -1.08
CA GLY A 108 7.17 -14.19 -0.40
C GLY A 108 6.32 -14.03 0.87
N THR A 109 6.23 -12.82 1.44
CA THR A 109 5.52 -12.58 2.72
C THR A 109 4.63 -11.35 2.72
N GLY A 110 4.88 -10.38 1.85
CA GLY A 110 4.13 -9.12 1.81
C GLY A 110 2.73 -9.30 1.23
N ILE A 111 1.78 -8.57 1.81
CA ILE A 111 0.36 -8.57 1.43
C ILE A 111 -0.09 -7.15 1.16
N ALA A 112 -0.72 -6.91 0.01
CA ALA A 112 -1.40 -5.66 -0.28
C ALA A 112 -2.92 -5.83 -0.28
N TYR A 113 -3.63 -4.86 0.27
CA TYR A 113 -5.09 -4.76 0.20
C TYR A 113 -5.45 -3.55 -0.67
N ILE A 114 -6.13 -3.82 -1.78
CA ILE A 114 -6.48 -2.81 -2.77
C ILE A 114 -7.99 -2.72 -2.87
N SER A 115 -8.56 -1.58 -2.48
CA SER A 115 -9.96 -1.27 -2.71
C SER A 115 -10.11 -0.47 -4.01
N THR A 116 -10.92 -0.96 -4.94
CA THR A 116 -11.08 -0.30 -6.25
C THR A 116 -12.47 -0.52 -6.83
N LYS A 117 -12.88 0.31 -7.80
CA LYS A 117 -14.03 -0.04 -8.63
C LYS A 117 -13.64 -1.21 -9.52
N ARG A 118 -14.59 -2.14 -9.74
CA ARG A 118 -14.43 -3.21 -10.73
C ARG A 118 -14.07 -2.64 -12.10
N TYR A 119 -14.68 -1.51 -12.46
CA TYR A 119 -14.41 -0.79 -13.69
C TYR A 119 -14.63 0.72 -13.53
N TYR A 120 -13.76 1.52 -14.16
CA TYR A 120 -13.92 2.98 -14.27
C TYR A 120 -14.30 3.35 -15.71
N PHE A 121 -15.54 3.78 -15.91
CA PHE A 121 -16.03 4.23 -17.21
C PHE A 121 -15.27 5.45 -17.74
N GLY A 122 -15.04 5.49 -19.05
CA GLY A 122 -14.34 6.57 -19.76
C GLY A 122 -12.81 6.47 -19.73
N VAL A 123 -12.22 6.15 -18.58
CA VAL A 123 -10.76 6.06 -18.39
C VAL A 123 -10.20 4.63 -18.42
N GLY A 124 -11.07 3.62 -18.31
CA GLY A 124 -10.74 2.22 -18.62
C GLY A 124 -9.98 1.43 -17.55
N GLY A 125 -9.82 1.96 -16.33
CA GLY A 125 -9.15 1.24 -15.23
C GLY A 125 -10.06 0.27 -14.46
N GLY A 126 -9.57 -0.20 -13.31
CA GLY A 126 -10.27 -1.07 -12.37
C GLY A 126 -9.50 -2.37 -12.07
N THR A 127 -10.22 -3.36 -11.55
CA THR A 127 -9.66 -4.65 -11.11
C THR A 127 -8.91 -5.37 -12.23
N ARG A 128 -9.53 -5.48 -13.42
CA ARG A 128 -8.94 -6.24 -14.52
C ARG A 128 -7.60 -5.66 -14.97
N CYS A 129 -7.51 -4.33 -15.08
CA CYS A 129 -6.29 -3.65 -15.48
C CYS A 129 -5.16 -3.85 -14.48
N LEU A 130 -5.47 -3.83 -13.17
CA LEU A 130 -4.48 -4.13 -12.14
C LEU A 130 -3.99 -5.58 -12.24
N CYS A 131 -4.91 -6.55 -12.37
CA CYS A 131 -4.55 -7.95 -12.52
C CYS A 131 -3.67 -8.18 -13.75
N ASP A 132 -4.03 -7.59 -14.90
CA ASP A 132 -3.24 -7.71 -16.12
C ASP A 132 -1.86 -7.06 -15.98
N ALA A 133 -1.76 -5.92 -15.29
CA ALA A 133 -0.48 -5.26 -15.02
C ALA A 133 0.42 -6.09 -14.09
N LEU A 134 -0.13 -6.63 -12.99
CA LEU A 134 0.60 -7.50 -12.06
C LEU A 134 1.07 -8.82 -12.70
N HIS A 135 0.44 -9.28 -13.78
CA HIS A 135 0.90 -10.47 -14.50
C HIS A 135 1.95 -10.17 -15.58
N LYS A 136 1.94 -8.97 -16.15
CA LYS A 136 2.73 -8.64 -17.36
C LYS A 136 3.89 -7.68 -17.10
N ASN A 137 3.81 -6.85 -16.07
CA ASN A 137 4.65 -5.67 -15.89
C ASN A 137 5.49 -5.71 -14.60
N THR A 138 5.54 -6.85 -13.90
CA THR A 138 6.26 -6.97 -12.62
C THR A 138 7.35 -8.02 -12.67
N THR A 139 8.39 -7.82 -11.86
CA THR A 139 9.50 -8.78 -11.71
C THR A 139 9.11 -9.98 -10.86
N HIS A 140 8.22 -9.78 -9.89
CA HIS A 140 7.70 -10.82 -9.01
C HIS A 140 6.35 -11.31 -9.49
N LYS A 141 6.06 -12.58 -9.20
CA LYS A 141 4.73 -13.14 -9.41
C LYS A 141 3.85 -12.77 -8.22
N PHE A 142 2.57 -12.53 -8.51
CA PHE A 142 1.58 -12.21 -7.50
C PHE A 142 0.44 -13.23 -7.54
N HIS A 143 -0.06 -13.59 -6.36
CA HIS A 143 -1.36 -14.21 -6.22
C HIS A 143 -2.39 -13.13 -5.88
N ILE A 144 -3.52 -13.15 -6.59
CA ILE A 144 -4.57 -12.12 -6.47
C ILE A 144 -5.89 -12.83 -6.15
N GLU A 145 -6.56 -12.34 -5.11
CA GLU A 145 -7.84 -12.86 -4.63
C GLU A 145 -8.81 -11.70 -4.43
N THR A 146 -10.05 -11.83 -4.89
CA THR A 146 -11.12 -10.88 -4.50
C THR A 146 -11.71 -11.35 -3.18
N LEU A 147 -11.46 -10.59 -2.11
CA LEU A 147 -11.95 -10.92 -0.78
C LEU A 147 -13.41 -10.54 -0.57
N GLU A 148 -13.82 -9.39 -1.13
CA GLU A 148 -15.17 -8.86 -0.94
C GLU A 148 -15.62 -8.11 -2.20
N VAL A 149 -16.91 -8.22 -2.52
CA VAL A 149 -17.57 -7.48 -3.59
C VAL A 149 -18.69 -6.65 -3.00
N TYR A 150 -18.62 -5.33 -3.18
CA TYR A 150 -19.66 -4.39 -2.79
C TYR A 150 -20.49 -4.02 -4.02
N ASP A 151 -21.66 -4.64 -4.14
CA ASP A 151 -22.66 -4.39 -5.17
C ASP A 151 -24.01 -4.12 -4.52
N ASN A 152 -24.52 -2.91 -4.69
CA ASN A 152 -25.83 -2.49 -4.18
C ASN A 152 -26.91 -2.50 -5.28
N GLY A 153 -26.61 -2.99 -6.48
CA GLY A 153 -27.48 -2.96 -7.65
C GLY A 153 -27.71 -1.55 -8.23
N ALA A 154 -27.10 -0.52 -7.65
CA ALA A 154 -27.29 0.88 -7.97
C ALA A 154 -25.96 1.65 -7.85
N GLY A 155 -25.10 1.48 -8.86
CA GLY A 155 -23.84 2.21 -8.97
C GLY A 155 -22.69 1.35 -9.50
N ASN A 156 -21.48 1.85 -9.28
CA ASN A 156 -20.27 1.10 -9.62
C ASN A 156 -20.03 0.00 -8.59
N ILE A 157 -19.82 -1.22 -9.07
CA ILE A 157 -19.37 -2.34 -8.22
C ILE A 157 -17.96 -2.06 -7.73
N ARG A 158 -17.71 -2.29 -6.44
CA ARG A 158 -16.40 -2.13 -5.81
C ARG A 158 -15.90 -3.46 -5.29
N GLU A 159 -14.59 -3.64 -5.29
CA GLU A 159 -13.95 -4.88 -4.87
C GLU A 159 -12.83 -4.57 -3.89
N LEU A 160 -12.70 -5.42 -2.87
CA LEU A 160 -11.52 -5.49 -2.02
C LEU A 160 -10.66 -6.65 -2.50
N LEU A 161 -9.48 -6.34 -3.01
CA LEU A 161 -8.52 -7.32 -3.51
C LEU A 161 -7.44 -7.54 -2.45
N LEU A 162 -7.03 -8.79 -2.32
CA LEU A 162 -5.79 -9.20 -1.66
C LEU A 162 -4.77 -9.57 -2.73
N VAL A 163 -3.58 -9.00 -2.62
CA VAL A 163 -2.44 -9.26 -3.51
C VAL A 163 -1.28 -9.77 -2.66
N LYS A 164 -0.87 -11.02 -2.85
CA LYS A 164 0.25 -11.65 -2.15
C LYS A 164 1.46 -11.72 -3.07
N SER A 165 2.59 -11.18 -2.61
CA SER A 165 3.87 -11.35 -3.30
C SER A 165 4.35 -12.80 -3.15
N LEU A 166 4.67 -13.46 -4.27
CA LEU A 166 5.23 -14.80 -4.28
C LEU A 166 6.76 -14.74 -4.30
N SER A 167 7.41 -15.75 -3.70
CA SER A 167 8.87 -15.92 -3.66
C SER A 167 9.46 -16.22 -5.03
#